data_AF-A0A2T0BB93-F1
#
_entry.id   AF-A0A2T0BB93-F1
#
_cell.length_a   1.000
_cell.length_b   1.000
_cell.length_c   1.000
_cell.angle_alpha   90.00
_cell.angle_beta   90.00
_cell.angle_gamma   90.00
#
_symmetry.space_group_name_H-M   'P 1'
#
loop_
_entity.id
_entity.type
_entity.pdbx_description
1 polymer ?
#
loop_
_entity_poly.entity_id
_entity_poly.type
_entity_poly.pdbx_seq_one_letter_code
_entity_poly.pdbx_strand_id
1 'polypeptide(L)'
;MYHLQKIYDLKLIRFPGGSFGKRLEPFRGEAKENGYRYVDWNDLTGDAEHNAVHVVNLVSKVKQYANHDHLVVLMHDAPAKVTTVQALPQIIEYFKSQGYSFETLK
;
A
#
# COMPACT_ATOMS: atom_id res chain seq x y z
N MET A 1 -12.40 -17.66 23.67
CA MET A 1 -12.09 -16.28 24.10
C MET A 1 -12.42 -15.33 22.96
N TYR A 2 -13.10 -14.24 23.28
CA TYR A 2 -13.86 -13.35 22.41
C TYR A 2 -13.04 -12.78 21.23
N HIS A 3 -13.47 -13.06 19.99
CA HIS A 3 -13.01 -12.33 18.80
C HIS A 3 -13.94 -11.13 18.61
N LEU A 4 -13.47 -9.94 19.01
CA LEU A 4 -14.09 -8.67 18.67
C LEU A 4 -14.13 -8.57 17.14
N GLN A 5 -15.32 -8.55 16.55
CA GLN A 5 -15.51 -8.15 15.16
C GLN A 5 -14.97 -6.72 15.01
N LYS A 6 -13.75 -6.57 14.48
CA LYS A 6 -13.33 -5.29 13.92
C LYS A 6 -14.35 -4.94 12.83
N ILE A 7 -14.99 -3.80 12.96
CA ILE A 7 -15.83 -3.24 11.89
C ILE A 7 -14.85 -2.85 10.79
N TYR A 8 -14.70 -3.70 9.78
CA TYR A 8 -13.94 -3.38 8.59
C TYR A 8 -14.80 -2.44 7.73
N ASP A 9 -14.22 -1.34 7.24
CA ASP A 9 -14.86 -0.57 6.19
C ASP A 9 -14.80 -1.40 4.89
N LEU A 10 -15.88 -2.12 4.61
CA LEU A 10 -16.02 -2.97 3.42
C LEU A 10 -16.15 -2.17 2.13
N LYS A 11 -16.19 -0.83 2.20
CA LYS A 11 -16.36 0.06 1.06
C LYS A 11 -15.07 0.75 0.64
N LEU A 12 -13.92 0.47 1.25
CA LEU A 12 -12.63 0.88 0.72
C LEU A 12 -12.01 -0.23 -0.15
N ILE A 13 -11.73 0.09 -1.42
CA ILE A 13 -11.12 -0.84 -2.38
C ILE A 13 -9.83 -0.28 -2.99
N ARG A 14 -9.05 -1.15 -3.63
CA ARG A 14 -7.97 -0.76 -4.54
C ARG A 14 -8.19 -1.49 -5.87
N PHE A 15 -8.12 -0.77 -6.98
CA PHE A 15 -8.22 -1.37 -8.30
C PHE A 15 -6.99 -2.25 -8.56
N PRO A 16 -7.15 -3.47 -9.11
CA PRO A 16 -6.02 -4.28 -9.54
C PRO A 16 -5.17 -3.52 -10.56
N GLY A 17 -3.88 -3.32 -10.25
CA GLY A 17 -2.97 -2.52 -11.08
C GLY A 17 -3.13 -1.00 -10.98
N GLY A 18 -4.00 -0.52 -10.09
CA GLY A 18 -4.26 0.91 -9.87
C GLY A 18 -5.42 1.45 -10.71
N SER A 19 -6.02 2.55 -10.25
CA SER A 19 -7.21 3.13 -10.84
C SER A 19 -6.92 4.04 -12.05
N PHE A 20 -5.78 3.89 -12.72
CA PHE A 20 -5.29 4.89 -13.67
C PHE A 20 -5.93 4.81 -15.08
N GLY A 21 -5.92 5.94 -15.79
CA GLY A 21 -6.24 6.02 -17.21
C GLY A 21 -7.75 6.06 -17.54
N LYS A 22 -8.05 6.46 -18.79
CA LYS A 22 -9.43 6.72 -19.27
C LYS A 22 -10.30 5.46 -19.31
N ARG A 23 -9.71 4.31 -19.60
CA ARG A 23 -10.42 3.01 -19.66
C ARG A 23 -11.12 2.69 -18.34
N LEU A 24 -10.52 3.10 -17.22
CA LEU A 24 -11.05 2.80 -15.90
C LEU A 24 -12.05 3.87 -15.37
N GLU A 25 -12.27 4.98 -16.09
CA GLU A 25 -13.22 6.04 -15.65
C GLU A 25 -14.63 5.51 -15.34
N PRO A 26 -15.27 4.69 -16.20
CA PRO A 26 -16.62 4.22 -15.92
C PRO A 26 -16.69 3.38 -14.63
N PHE A 27 -15.65 2.60 -14.36
CA PHE A 27 -15.58 1.75 -13.18
C PHE A 27 -15.31 2.56 -11.90
N ARG A 28 -14.54 3.65 -11.99
CA ARG A 28 -14.38 4.61 -10.88
C ARG A 28 -15.70 5.30 -10.56
N GLY A 29 -16.48 5.66 -11.59
CA GLY A 29 -17.82 6.20 -11.46
C GLY A 29 -18.74 5.23 -10.72
N GLU A 30 -18.88 4.02 -11.25
CA GLU A 30 -19.73 2.97 -10.67
C GLU A 30 -19.37 2.67 -9.20
N ALA A 31 -18.07 2.54 -8.89
CA ALA A 31 -17.62 2.32 -7.52
C ALA A 31 -18.10 3.44 -6.59
N LYS A 32 -17.91 4.71 -6.97
CA LYS A 32 -18.36 5.87 -6.18
C LYS A 32 -19.88 5.92 -6.03
N GLU A 33 -20.64 5.65 -7.10
CA GLU A 33 -22.11 5.65 -7.08
C GLU A 33 -22.67 4.57 -6.14
N ASN A 34 -22.00 3.42 -6.03
CA ASN A 34 -22.34 2.37 -5.08
C ASN A 34 -21.77 2.60 -3.65
N GLY A 35 -21.20 3.78 -3.42
CA GLY A 35 -20.67 4.23 -2.13
C GLY A 35 -19.30 3.66 -1.77
N TYR A 36 -18.57 3.08 -2.73
CA TYR A 36 -17.18 2.68 -2.53
C TYR A 36 -16.23 3.88 -2.64
N ARG A 37 -15.21 3.88 -1.80
CA ARG A 37 -14.00 4.69 -1.93
C ARG A 37 -12.89 3.83 -2.48
N TYR A 38 -11.98 4.41 -3.23
CA TYR A 38 -10.79 3.70 -3.69
C TYR A 38 -9.52 4.48 -3.39
N VAL A 39 -8.43 3.75 -3.21
CA VAL A 39 -7.11 4.30 -2.91
C VAL A 39 -6.04 3.63 -3.77
N ASP A 40 -5.23 4.46 -4.41
CA ASP A 40 -4.03 4.00 -5.09
C ASP A 40 -2.83 4.06 -4.12
N TRP A 41 -1.68 4.52 -4.59
CA TRP A 41 -0.45 4.70 -3.81
C TRP A 41 0.34 5.86 -4.40
N ASN A 42 1.16 6.52 -3.59
CA ASN A 42 2.08 7.56 -4.03
C ASN A 42 3.55 7.20 -3.78
N ASP A 43 3.81 6.01 -3.22
CA ASP A 43 5.11 5.40 -3.06
C ASP A 43 4.98 3.86 -3.13
N LEU A 44 6.07 3.15 -3.37
CA LEU A 44 6.08 1.70 -3.54
C LEU A 44 7.46 1.10 -3.27
N THR A 45 7.49 -0.15 -2.82
CA THR A 45 8.75 -0.88 -2.58
C THR A 45 9.37 -1.47 -3.85
N GLY A 46 8.60 -1.57 -4.94
CA GLY A 46 9.04 -2.23 -6.18
C GLY A 46 8.96 -3.75 -6.13
N ASP A 47 8.35 -4.33 -5.10
CA ASP A 47 8.27 -5.77 -4.90
C ASP A 47 7.48 -6.52 -5.98
N ALA A 48 6.63 -5.82 -6.74
CA ALA A 48 5.90 -6.35 -7.88
C ALA A 48 6.65 -6.24 -9.22
N GLU A 49 7.75 -5.50 -9.28
CA GLU A 49 8.49 -5.27 -10.54
C GLU A 49 9.28 -6.52 -10.96
N HIS A 50 9.77 -7.30 -10.00
CA HIS A 50 10.53 -8.53 -10.26
C HIS A 50 10.23 -9.61 -9.20
N ASN A 51 10.58 -10.85 -9.51
CA ASN A 51 10.56 -11.93 -8.51
C ASN A 51 11.77 -11.81 -7.58
N ALA A 52 11.55 -12.04 -6.27
CA ALA A 52 12.60 -12.09 -5.25
C ALA A 52 13.54 -10.87 -5.22
N VAL A 53 12.99 -9.65 -5.31
CA VAL A 53 13.76 -8.41 -5.15
C VAL A 53 14.49 -8.41 -3.80
N HIS A 54 15.79 -8.12 -3.80
CA HIS A 54 16.59 -8.07 -2.58
C HIS A 54 16.05 -7.02 -1.59
N VAL A 55 16.08 -7.35 -0.29
CA VAL A 55 15.62 -6.47 0.81
C VAL A 55 16.21 -5.07 0.71
N VAL A 56 17.51 -4.94 0.44
CA VAL A 56 18.18 -3.63 0.33
C VAL A 56 17.59 -2.76 -0.79
N ASN A 57 17.14 -3.37 -1.90
CA ASN A 57 16.54 -2.65 -3.00
C ASN A 57 15.14 -2.17 -2.63
N LEU A 58 14.34 -2.99 -1.94
CA LEU A 58 13.02 -2.62 -1.44
C LEU A 58 13.09 -1.43 -0.46
N VAL A 59 14.03 -1.53 0.50
CA VAL A 59 14.27 -0.47 1.50
C VAL A 59 14.81 0.80 0.84
N SER A 60 15.65 0.69 -0.19
CA SER A 60 16.15 1.87 -0.92
C SER A 60 15.05 2.55 -1.74
N LYS A 61 14.20 1.76 -2.41
CA LYS A 61 13.12 2.25 -3.27
C LYS A 61 12.11 3.10 -2.49
N VAL A 62 11.66 2.62 -1.34
CA VAL A 62 10.65 3.31 -0.51
C VAL A 62 11.14 4.64 0.11
N LYS A 63 12.45 4.91 0.06
CA LYS A 63 13.01 6.17 0.56
C LYS A 63 12.85 7.32 -0.43
N GLN A 64 12.54 7.02 -1.70
CA GLN A 64 12.53 7.99 -2.79
C GLN A 64 11.51 9.12 -2.58
N TYR A 65 10.41 8.84 -1.88
CA TYR A 65 9.30 9.77 -1.66
C TYR A 65 9.10 10.13 -0.18
N ALA A 66 10.09 9.85 0.68
CA ALA A 66 10.04 10.10 2.13
C ALA A 66 10.14 11.58 2.53
N ASN A 67 9.84 12.49 1.60
CA ASN A 67 9.72 13.92 1.78
C ASN A 67 8.26 14.40 1.71
N HIS A 68 7.30 13.52 1.40
CA HIS A 68 5.88 13.85 1.36
C HIS A 68 5.24 13.74 2.75
N ASP A 69 4.39 14.68 3.15
CA ASP A 69 3.73 14.66 4.47
C ASP A 69 2.87 13.40 4.70
N HIS A 70 2.28 12.86 3.64
CA HIS A 70 1.45 11.65 3.68
C HIS A 70 1.88 10.65 2.61
N LEU A 71 2.11 9.41 3.03
CA LEU A 71 2.50 8.30 2.17
C LEU A 71 1.50 7.15 2.25
N VAL A 72 1.07 6.69 1.08
CA VAL A 72 0.40 5.40 0.88
C VAL A 72 1.37 4.54 0.09
N VAL A 73 2.05 3.64 0.80
CA VAL A 73 3.09 2.78 0.23
C VAL A 73 2.48 1.47 -0.29
N LEU A 74 2.74 1.12 -1.55
CA LEU A 74 2.36 -0.17 -2.12
C LEU A 74 3.38 -1.27 -1.77
N MET A 75 2.86 -2.35 -1.18
CA MET A 75 3.55 -3.59 -0.82
C MET A 75 2.59 -4.78 -1.03
N HIS A 76 3.13 -5.98 -1.20
CA HIS A 76 2.35 -7.21 -1.36
C HIS A 76 2.71 -8.25 -0.29
N ASP A 77 1.70 -8.84 0.35
CA ASP A 77 1.80 -9.87 1.40
C ASP A 77 1.51 -11.29 0.88
N ALA A 78 1.78 -11.54 -0.40
CA ALA A 78 1.57 -12.84 -1.02
C ALA A 78 2.70 -13.85 -0.67
N PRO A 79 2.46 -15.17 -0.75
CA PRO A 79 3.45 -16.19 -0.39
C PRO A 79 4.81 -16.06 -1.11
N ALA A 80 4.81 -15.56 -2.35
CA ALA A 80 6.02 -15.35 -3.14
C ALA A 80 6.82 -14.09 -2.74
N LYS A 81 6.31 -13.25 -1.84
CA LYS A 81 6.86 -11.94 -1.47
C LYS A 81 7.60 -11.98 -0.11
N VAL A 82 8.41 -13.01 0.08
CA VAL A 82 9.16 -13.26 1.32
C VAL A 82 10.09 -12.07 1.66
N THR A 83 10.76 -11.50 0.66
CA THR A 83 11.66 -10.36 0.88
C THR A 83 10.93 -9.07 1.28
N THR A 84 9.66 -8.91 0.88
CA THR A 84 8.81 -7.80 1.35
C THR A 84 8.57 -7.89 2.86
N VAL A 85 8.24 -9.08 3.36
CA VAL A 85 8.05 -9.31 4.80
C VAL A 85 9.35 -9.09 5.56
N GLN A 86 10.49 -9.52 5.00
CA GLN A 86 11.82 -9.30 5.60
C GLN A 86 12.23 -7.81 5.63
N ALA A 87 11.82 -7.02 4.63
CA ALA A 87 12.12 -5.59 4.56
C ALA A 87 11.26 -4.75 5.52
N LEU A 88 10.05 -5.21 5.85
CA LEU A 88 9.05 -4.44 6.59
C LEU A 88 9.57 -3.83 7.91
N PRO A 89 10.34 -4.52 8.78
CA PRO A 89 10.87 -3.91 9.99
C PRO A 89 11.78 -2.69 9.73
N GLN A 90 12.66 -2.79 8.71
CA GLN A 90 13.58 -1.71 8.34
C GLN A 90 12.83 -0.51 7.73
N ILE A 91 11.78 -0.78 6.96
CA ILE A 91 10.90 0.26 6.38
C ILE A 91 10.17 1.01 7.50
N ILE A 92 9.63 0.28 8.48
CA ILE A 92 8.94 0.89 9.64
C ILE A 92 9.92 1.75 10.45
N GLU A 93 11.10 1.23 10.77
CA GLU A 93 12.13 1.96 11.51
C GLU A 93 12.56 3.23 10.77
N TYR A 94 12.79 3.13 9.46
CA TYR A 94 13.13 4.27 8.63
C TYR A 94 12.07 5.37 8.70
N PHE A 95 10.81 5.07 8.42
CA PHE A 95 9.76 6.10 8.45
C PHE A 95 9.55 6.68 9.85
N LYS A 96 9.62 5.88 10.92
CA LYS A 96 9.61 6.40 12.29
C LYS A 96 10.77 7.36 12.55
N SER A 97 11.97 7.05 12.07
CA SER A 97 13.15 7.92 12.21
C SER A 97 12.98 9.26 11.48
N GLN A 98 12.13 9.31 10.44
CA GLN A 98 11.79 10.52 9.70
C GLN A 98 10.60 11.27 10.31
N GLY A 99 10.05 10.80 11.43
CA GLY A 99 8.93 11.45 12.13
C GLY A 99 7.53 11.02 11.68
N TYR A 100 7.41 10.00 10.81
CA TYR A 100 6.10 9.49 10.40
C TYR A 100 5.43 8.68 11.51
N SER A 101 4.10 8.76 11.54
CA SER A 101 3.23 7.82 12.25
C SER A 101 2.56 6.88 11.26
N PHE A 102 2.06 5.74 11.75
CA PHE A 102 1.41 4.72 10.93
C PHE A 102 -0.07 4.62 11.29
N GLU A 103 -0.93 4.75 10.28
CA GLU A 103 -2.37 4.64 10.43
C GLU A 103 -2.97 3.69 9.39
N THR A 104 -4.15 3.15 9.71
CA THR A 104 -4.97 2.41 8.76
C THR A 104 -5.90 3.37 8.03
N LEU A 105 -6.11 3.15 6.73
CA LEU A 105 -7.17 3.83 6.00
C LEU A 105 -8.54 3.40 6.53
N LYS A 106 -9.49 4.33 6.51
CA LYS A 106 -10.87 4.12 6.94
C LYS A 106 -11.82 4.52 5.84
#